data_AF-E9EGX0-F1
#
_entry.id   AF-E9EGX0-F1
#
_cell.length_a   1.000
_cell.length_b   1.000
_cell.length_c   1.000
_cell.angle_alpha   90.00
_cell.angle_beta   90.00
_cell.angle_gamma   90.00
#
_symmetry.space_group_name_H-M   'P 1'
#
loop_
_entity.id
_entity.type
_entity.pdbx_description
1 polymer ?
#
loop_
_entity_poly.entity_id
_entity_poly.type
_entity_poly.pdbx_seq_one_letter_code
_entity_poly.pdbx_strand_id
1 'polypeptide(L)'
;MAKYGIAHLLLKAWAKSRGLYSSKLGLLGSLNISVMLVPICKLLAYDGPSAGTTDILTTFFHHYRNFDWKTNMVLDPLFHGTVKYHRTQRESMCLLGWHTPSRNTALNATASTIHILSAEIMRASDLLSQEGVNWDTFLRGTQSLLPFPELTACNAAGFLDSHKCYIKMNASYLGCSPRKGKRFVGWLESRCLMVLVDLQPWKDDNAGYADSGEDSELDDNESDDGKEEPEAGTTIFLAPPSSDPAWRNVSPSVLKAGGSGKLRTAADVMNRLR
;
A
#
# COMPACT_ATOMS: atom_id res chain seq x y z
N MET A 1 -4.57 0.57 25.87
CA MET A 1 -4.17 1.66 24.95
C MET A 1 -2.70 1.61 24.53
N ALA A 2 -1.72 1.62 25.44
CA ALA A 2 -0.29 1.61 25.05
C ALA A 2 0.11 0.40 24.18
N LYS A 3 -0.34 -0.82 24.55
CA LYS A 3 -0.05 -2.06 23.81
C LYS A 3 -0.56 -2.03 22.37
N TYR A 4 -1.77 -1.52 22.16
CA TYR A 4 -2.37 -1.31 20.84
C TYR A 4 -1.55 -0.33 20.00
N GLY A 5 -1.17 0.81 20.57
CA GLY A 5 -0.39 1.83 19.86
C GLY A 5 0.94 1.27 19.32
N ILE A 6 1.65 0.50 20.14
CA ILE A 6 2.89 -0.16 19.74
C ILE A 6 2.63 -1.22 18.65
N ALA A 7 1.62 -2.07 18.82
CA ALA A 7 1.26 -3.07 17.81
C ALA A 7 0.89 -2.43 16.46
N HIS A 8 0.11 -1.34 16.47
CA HIS A 8 -0.26 -0.61 15.27
C HIS A 8 0.97 -0.01 14.57
N LEU A 9 1.89 0.61 15.32
CA LEU A 9 3.14 1.14 14.76
C LEU A 9 4.03 0.06 14.17
N LEU A 10 4.12 -1.12 14.81
CA LEU A 10 4.87 -2.26 14.31
C LEU A 10 4.25 -2.83 13.02
N LEU A 11 2.92 -3.00 12.97
CA LEU A 11 2.23 -3.42 11.75
C LEU A 11 2.39 -2.40 10.62
N LYS A 12 2.36 -1.11 10.94
CA LYS A 12 2.63 -0.05 9.96
C LYS A 12 4.07 -0.10 9.46
N ALA A 13 5.04 -0.35 10.34
CA ALA A 13 6.44 -0.50 9.97
C ALA A 13 6.66 -1.74 9.09
N TRP A 14 6.05 -2.87 9.44
CA TRP A 14 6.02 -4.09 8.64
C TRP A 14 5.42 -3.85 7.26
N ALA A 15 4.21 -3.27 7.18
CA ALA A 15 3.55 -3.01 5.91
C ALA A 15 4.40 -2.09 5.03
N LYS A 16 5.02 -1.06 5.60
CA LYS A 16 5.93 -0.17 4.87
C LYS A 16 7.20 -0.89 4.39
N SER A 17 7.85 -1.67 5.26
CA SER A 17 9.10 -2.35 4.90
C SER A 17 8.88 -3.37 3.79
N ARG A 18 7.69 -3.98 3.72
CA ARG A 18 7.30 -4.96 2.70
C ARG A 18 6.63 -4.36 1.46
N GLY A 19 6.52 -3.03 1.36
CA GLY A 19 5.88 -2.37 0.22
C GLY A 19 4.36 -2.53 0.16
N LEU A 20 3.70 -2.90 1.27
CA LEU A 20 2.26 -3.14 1.42
C LEU A 20 1.49 -1.93 1.97
N TYR A 21 2.08 -0.73 1.93
CA TYR A 21 1.52 0.46 2.58
C TYR A 21 1.21 1.57 1.57
N SER A 22 0.00 1.54 1.02
CA SER A 22 -0.60 2.65 0.23
C SER A 22 -2.07 2.33 -0.07
N SER A 23 -3.01 2.94 0.65
CA SER A 23 -4.45 2.74 0.41
C SER A 23 -4.89 3.20 -0.99
N LYS A 24 -4.18 4.17 -1.58
CA LYS A 24 -4.42 4.65 -2.94
C LYS A 24 -4.06 3.61 -4.00
N LEU A 25 -3.16 2.69 -3.70
CA LEU A 25 -2.74 1.60 -4.60
C LEU A 25 -3.39 0.27 -4.21
N GLY A 26 -4.49 0.30 -3.45
CA GLY A 26 -5.21 -0.93 -3.07
C GLY A 26 -4.50 -1.79 -2.03
N LEU A 27 -3.53 -1.22 -1.31
CA LEU A 27 -2.79 -1.86 -0.24
C LEU A 27 -3.28 -1.35 1.13
N LEU A 28 -2.56 -1.68 2.22
CA LEU A 28 -2.96 -1.24 3.56
C LEU A 28 -2.71 0.25 3.77
N GLY A 29 -3.63 0.90 4.49
CA GLY A 29 -3.44 2.21 5.10
C GLY A 29 -3.53 2.12 6.63
N SER A 30 -3.27 3.22 7.34
CA SER A 30 -3.40 3.25 8.82
C SER A 30 -4.77 2.76 9.28
N LEU A 31 -5.85 3.25 8.65
CA LEU A 31 -7.21 2.88 9.01
C LEU A 31 -7.47 1.39 8.76
N ASN A 32 -7.02 0.84 7.64
CA ASN A 32 -7.16 -0.59 7.32
C ASN A 32 -6.48 -1.46 8.37
N ILE A 33 -5.26 -1.10 8.78
CA ILE A 33 -4.54 -1.79 9.87
C ILE A 33 -5.33 -1.71 11.18
N SER A 34 -5.89 -0.54 11.52
CA SER A 34 -6.72 -0.39 12.71
C SER A 34 -7.94 -1.31 12.66
N VAL A 35 -8.69 -1.32 11.54
CA VAL A 35 -9.88 -2.17 11.35
C VAL A 35 -9.56 -3.65 11.54
N MET A 36 -8.40 -4.09 11.09
CA MET A 36 -7.93 -5.47 11.29
C MET A 36 -7.43 -5.73 12.72
N LEU A 37 -6.79 -4.75 13.36
CA LEU A 37 -6.13 -4.95 14.66
C LEU A 37 -7.11 -4.89 15.85
N VAL A 38 -8.09 -4.00 15.80
CA VAL A 38 -9.02 -3.77 16.93
C VAL A 38 -9.84 -5.03 17.30
N PRO A 39 -10.41 -5.79 16.34
CA PRO A 39 -11.09 -7.05 16.66
C PRO A 39 -10.18 -8.05 17.37
N ILE A 40 -8.91 -8.14 16.98
CA ILE A 40 -7.91 -9.00 17.63
C ILE A 40 -7.65 -8.55 19.07
N CYS A 41 -7.45 -7.25 19.30
CA CYS A 41 -7.27 -6.72 20.64
C CYS A 41 -8.50 -6.97 21.53
N LYS A 42 -9.71 -6.88 20.97
CA LYS A 42 -10.96 -7.14 21.69
C LYS A 42 -11.15 -8.62 22.01
N LEU A 43 -10.84 -9.51 21.06
CA LEU A 43 -10.84 -10.96 21.25
C LEU A 43 -9.91 -11.35 22.41
N LEU A 44 -8.66 -10.90 22.36
CA LEU A 44 -7.68 -11.19 23.40
C LEU A 44 -8.02 -10.58 24.77
N ALA A 45 -8.74 -9.46 24.79
CA ALA A 45 -9.22 -8.87 26.04
C ALA A 45 -10.42 -9.64 26.63
N TYR A 46 -11.18 -10.35 25.80
CA TYR A 46 -12.31 -11.17 26.23
C TYR A 46 -11.86 -12.54 26.75
N ASP A 47 -10.86 -13.16 26.12
CA ASP A 47 -10.42 -14.54 26.40
C ASP A 47 -9.53 -14.72 27.65
N GLY A 48 -9.15 -13.65 28.37
CA GLY A 48 -8.47 -13.78 29.67
C GLY A 48 -7.28 -12.82 29.88
N PRO A 49 -6.14 -13.28 30.48
CA PRO A 49 -5.13 -12.40 31.07
C PRO A 49 -4.55 -11.40 30.07
N SER A 50 -3.98 -10.31 30.60
CA SER A 50 -3.57 -9.13 29.83
C SER A 50 -2.53 -9.45 28.74
N ALA A 51 -3.00 -9.75 27.52
CA ALA A 51 -2.18 -10.04 26.36
C ALA A 51 -1.12 -8.96 26.12
N GLY A 52 0.13 -9.37 25.89
CA GLY A 52 1.24 -8.50 25.52
C GLY A 52 1.16 -8.02 24.07
N THR A 53 2.04 -7.09 23.70
CA THR A 53 2.13 -6.64 22.29
C THR A 53 2.53 -7.79 21.36
N THR A 54 3.38 -8.71 21.83
CA THR A 54 3.78 -9.91 21.10
C THR A 54 2.60 -10.83 20.83
N ASP A 55 1.75 -11.05 21.83
CA ASP A 55 0.57 -11.90 21.72
C ASP A 55 -0.44 -11.31 20.74
N ILE A 56 -0.62 -9.98 20.78
CA ILE A 56 -1.46 -9.26 19.81
C ILE A 56 -0.96 -9.47 18.37
N LEU A 57 0.34 -9.31 18.14
CA LEU A 57 0.92 -9.40 16.81
C LEU A 57 0.93 -10.84 16.27
N THR A 58 1.33 -11.81 17.09
CA THR A 58 1.28 -13.24 16.73
C THR A 58 -0.14 -13.69 16.42
N THR A 59 -1.11 -13.31 17.27
CA THR A 59 -2.53 -13.59 17.04
C THR A 59 -3.03 -12.91 15.76
N PHE A 60 -2.62 -11.67 15.48
CA PHE A 60 -2.99 -10.96 14.26
C PHE A 60 -2.55 -11.72 13.00
N PHE A 61 -1.27 -12.09 12.90
CA PHE A 61 -0.76 -12.78 11.72
C PHE A 61 -1.32 -14.20 11.61
N HIS A 62 -1.47 -14.90 12.73
CA HIS A 62 -2.08 -16.22 12.76
C HIS A 62 -3.55 -16.18 12.32
N HIS A 63 -4.34 -15.23 12.83
CA HIS A 63 -5.75 -15.07 12.50
C HIS A 63 -5.96 -14.77 11.02
N TYR A 64 -5.14 -13.88 10.44
CA TYR A 64 -5.28 -13.49 9.04
C TYR A 64 -4.54 -14.40 8.04
N ARG A 65 -3.77 -15.40 8.50
CA ARG A 65 -3.00 -16.32 7.65
C ARG A 65 -3.84 -17.00 6.59
N ASN A 66 -4.97 -17.57 6.99
CA ASN A 66 -5.88 -18.35 6.14
C ASN A 66 -7.24 -17.66 6.00
N PHE A 67 -7.28 -16.34 6.18
CA PHE A 67 -8.53 -15.59 6.11
C PHE A 67 -9.04 -15.56 4.67
N ASP A 68 -10.27 -16.04 4.46
CA ASP A 68 -10.91 -15.95 3.15
C ASP A 68 -11.39 -14.51 2.89
N TRP A 69 -10.50 -13.72 2.29
CA TRP A 69 -10.74 -12.32 1.94
C TRP A 69 -11.91 -12.13 0.98
N LYS A 70 -12.26 -13.14 0.17
CA LYS A 70 -13.29 -13.07 -0.85
C LYS A 70 -14.69 -13.17 -0.23
N THR A 71 -14.87 -14.06 0.74
CA THR A 71 -16.18 -14.32 1.35
C THR A 71 -16.37 -13.56 2.66
N ASN A 72 -15.33 -13.46 3.48
CA ASN A 72 -15.44 -12.89 4.82
C ASN A 72 -15.17 -11.39 4.82
N MET A 73 -15.76 -10.71 5.80
CA MET A 73 -15.55 -9.30 6.07
C MET A 73 -14.88 -9.13 7.42
N VAL A 74 -13.99 -8.15 7.54
CA VAL A 74 -13.45 -7.75 8.82
C VAL A 74 -14.32 -6.64 9.38
N LEU A 75 -14.82 -6.88 10.59
CA LEU A 75 -15.63 -5.94 11.33
C LEU A 75 -15.36 -6.11 12.82
N ASP A 76 -15.74 -5.09 13.58
CA ASP A 76 -15.69 -5.10 15.03
C ASP A 76 -17.06 -5.55 15.59
N PRO A 77 -17.18 -6.77 16.14
CA PRO A 77 -18.47 -7.30 16.58
C PRO A 77 -19.13 -6.47 17.68
N LEU A 78 -18.33 -5.82 18.53
CA LEU A 78 -18.83 -5.00 19.63
C LEU A 78 -19.34 -3.63 19.15
N PHE A 79 -18.95 -3.19 17.96
CA PHE A 79 -19.41 -1.92 17.39
C PHE A 79 -20.54 -2.13 16.38
N HIS A 80 -20.42 -3.13 15.50
CA HIS A 80 -21.27 -3.24 14.33
C HIS A 80 -22.64 -3.91 14.61
N GLY A 81 -22.85 -4.51 15.79
CA GLY A 81 -24.13 -5.11 16.18
C GLY A 81 -24.77 -5.91 15.03
N THR A 82 -25.89 -5.41 14.51
CA THR A 82 -26.51 -5.93 13.27
C THR A 82 -25.96 -5.20 12.04
N VAL A 83 -25.10 -5.89 11.29
CA VAL A 83 -24.48 -5.38 10.07
C VAL A 83 -25.51 -5.33 8.93
N LYS A 84 -25.82 -4.13 8.44
CA LYS A 84 -26.68 -3.91 7.26
C LYS A 84 -25.89 -3.79 5.94
N TYR A 85 -24.57 -3.90 6.01
CA TYR A 85 -23.69 -3.77 4.85
C TYR A 85 -23.79 -5.00 3.96
N HIS A 86 -24.04 -4.79 2.66
CA HIS A 86 -24.09 -5.85 1.66
C HIS A 86 -22.87 -5.76 0.77
N ARG A 87 -21.98 -6.76 0.89
CA ARG A 87 -20.78 -6.86 0.08
C ARG A 87 -21.14 -7.13 -1.38
N THR A 88 -20.46 -6.44 -2.28
CA THR A 88 -20.54 -6.68 -3.73
C THR A 88 -19.41 -7.61 -4.19
N GLN A 89 -19.63 -8.33 -5.29
CA GLN A 89 -18.60 -9.24 -5.84
C GLN A 89 -17.36 -8.51 -6.36
N ARG A 90 -17.45 -7.19 -6.61
CA ARG A 90 -16.33 -6.36 -7.06
C ARG A 90 -15.31 -6.11 -5.95
N GLU A 91 -15.72 -6.21 -4.69
CA GLU A 91 -14.85 -5.96 -3.55
C GLU A 91 -13.95 -7.17 -3.30
N SER A 92 -12.63 -7.02 -3.48
CA SER A 92 -11.67 -8.09 -3.22
C SER A 92 -11.38 -8.28 -1.72
N MET A 93 -11.60 -7.24 -0.92
CA MET A 93 -11.43 -7.21 0.53
C MET A 93 -12.43 -6.24 1.15
N CYS A 94 -13.03 -6.65 2.27
CA CYS A 94 -14.03 -5.84 2.98
C CYS A 94 -13.59 -5.55 4.41
N LEU A 95 -13.24 -4.29 4.68
CA LEU A 95 -12.90 -3.77 5.99
C LEU A 95 -13.93 -2.73 6.42
N LEU A 96 -14.80 -3.06 7.38
CA LEU A 96 -15.83 -2.13 7.84
C LEU A 96 -15.27 -1.14 8.86
N GLY A 97 -15.39 0.16 8.55
CA GLY A 97 -14.97 1.23 9.45
C GLY A 97 -16.03 1.55 10.52
N TRP A 98 -15.58 2.20 11.60
CA TRP A 98 -16.43 2.64 12.73
C TRP A 98 -17.25 3.91 12.45
N HIS A 99 -18.11 3.85 11.44
CA HIS A 99 -19.05 4.94 11.14
C HIS A 99 -20.40 4.36 10.77
N THR A 100 -21.44 5.18 10.95
CA THR A 100 -22.82 4.85 10.56
C THR A 100 -23.22 5.79 9.43
N PRO A 101 -23.65 5.30 8.26
CA PRO A 101 -23.72 3.89 7.86
C PRO A 101 -22.33 3.25 7.71
N SER A 102 -22.20 1.94 7.98
CA SER A 102 -20.93 1.22 7.78
C SER A 102 -20.53 1.19 6.32
N ARG A 103 -19.28 1.51 6.01
CA ARG A 103 -18.71 1.41 4.65
C ARG A 103 -17.40 0.63 4.67
N ASN A 104 -17.15 -0.06 3.56
CA ASN A 104 -15.85 -0.68 3.30
C ASN A 104 -14.78 0.39 3.08
N THR A 105 -13.67 0.31 3.82
CA THR A 105 -12.52 1.23 3.71
C THR A 105 -11.44 0.72 2.74
N ALA A 106 -11.62 -0.46 2.16
CA ALA A 106 -10.67 -1.15 1.29
C ALA A 106 -11.17 -1.30 -0.17
N LEU A 107 -11.99 -0.36 -0.65
CA LEU A 107 -12.57 -0.40 -2.01
C LEU A 107 -11.53 -0.45 -3.14
N ASN A 108 -10.34 0.09 -2.90
CA ASN A 108 -9.24 0.10 -3.87
C ASN A 108 -8.50 -1.24 -3.97
N ALA A 109 -8.76 -2.19 -3.07
CA ALA A 109 -8.08 -3.48 -3.09
C ALA A 109 -8.52 -4.32 -4.30
N THR A 110 -7.54 -4.86 -5.01
CA THR A 110 -7.75 -5.72 -6.18
C THR A 110 -7.36 -7.15 -5.86
N ALA A 111 -7.76 -8.12 -6.68
CA ALA A 111 -7.39 -9.52 -6.45
C ALA A 111 -5.85 -9.72 -6.39
N SER A 112 -5.08 -8.94 -7.17
CA SER A 112 -3.62 -8.99 -7.15
C SER A 112 -3.04 -8.43 -5.84
N THR A 113 -3.55 -7.31 -5.33
CA THR A 113 -3.04 -6.72 -4.08
C THR A 113 -3.38 -7.61 -2.88
N ILE A 114 -4.55 -8.26 -2.90
CA ILE A 114 -4.95 -9.23 -1.88
C ILE A 114 -4.12 -10.49 -1.93
N HIS A 115 -3.77 -10.98 -3.12
CA HIS A 115 -2.87 -12.13 -3.26
C HIS A 115 -1.52 -11.84 -2.59
N ILE A 116 -0.92 -10.68 -2.88
CA ILE A 116 0.36 -10.25 -2.29
C ILE A 116 0.23 -10.07 -0.77
N LEU A 117 -0.85 -9.42 -0.31
CA LEU A 117 -1.12 -9.22 1.11
C LEU A 117 -1.23 -10.55 1.86
N SER A 118 -2.01 -11.49 1.33
CA SER A 118 -2.20 -12.81 1.93
C SER A 118 -0.88 -13.58 2.01
N ALA A 119 -0.09 -13.57 0.94
CA ALA A 119 1.21 -14.22 0.92
C ALA A 119 2.17 -13.63 1.97
N GLU A 120 2.19 -12.32 2.14
CA GLU A 120 3.04 -11.66 3.14
C GLU A 120 2.55 -11.86 4.58
N ILE A 121 1.23 -11.93 4.82
CA ILE A 121 0.68 -12.30 6.13
C ILE A 121 1.05 -13.75 6.46
N MET A 122 0.93 -14.67 5.51
CA MET A 122 1.35 -16.07 5.68
C MET A 122 2.85 -16.14 6.02
N ARG A 123 3.70 -15.50 5.21
CA ARG A 123 5.15 -15.44 5.46
C ARG A 123 5.48 -14.88 6.84
N ALA A 124 4.79 -13.81 7.26
CA ALA A 124 4.95 -13.22 8.58
C ALA A 124 4.54 -14.18 9.71
N SER A 125 3.42 -14.88 9.55
CA SER A 125 2.98 -15.90 10.51
C SER A 125 3.98 -17.04 10.61
N ASP A 126 4.53 -17.53 9.50
CA ASP A 126 5.54 -18.60 9.51
C ASP A 126 6.82 -18.17 10.23
N LEU A 127 7.25 -16.94 9.99
CA LEU A 127 8.44 -16.39 10.65
C LEU A 127 8.21 -16.25 12.16
N LEU A 128 7.03 -15.80 12.60
CA LEU A 128 6.71 -15.68 14.02
C LEU A 128 6.54 -17.03 14.73
N SER A 129 6.32 -18.12 14.00
CA SER A 129 6.29 -19.48 14.54
C SER A 129 7.70 -20.08 14.74
N GLN A 130 8.75 -19.46 14.22
CA GLN A 130 10.13 -19.93 14.40
C GLN A 130 10.70 -19.47 15.75
N GLU A 131 11.45 -20.36 16.41
CA GLU A 131 12.14 -20.02 17.66
C GLU A 131 13.25 -18.99 17.43
N GLY A 132 13.39 -18.03 18.35
CA GLY A 132 14.49 -17.04 18.34
C GLY A 132 14.28 -15.83 17.43
N VAL A 133 13.11 -15.69 16.79
CA VAL A 133 12.80 -14.49 16.00
C VAL A 133 12.55 -13.30 16.91
N ASN A 134 13.41 -12.28 16.77
CA ASN A 134 13.23 -10.98 17.39
C ASN A 134 12.56 -10.00 16.41
N TRP A 135 12.00 -8.90 16.93
CA TRP A 135 11.30 -7.91 16.09
C TRP A 135 12.19 -7.26 15.02
N ASP A 136 13.50 -7.17 15.28
CA ASP A 136 14.48 -6.74 14.30
C ASP A 136 14.54 -7.70 13.13
N THR A 137 14.70 -9.01 13.38
CA THR A 137 14.70 -10.06 12.35
C THR A 137 13.34 -10.19 11.66
N PHE A 138 12.24 -9.93 12.36
CA PHE A 138 10.90 -9.95 11.75
C PHE A 138 10.71 -8.82 10.73
N LEU A 139 11.11 -7.59 11.09
CA LEU A 139 10.98 -6.43 10.20
C LEU A 139 12.08 -6.35 9.14
N ARG A 140 13.30 -6.81 9.48
CA ARG A 140 14.55 -6.62 8.71
C ARG A 140 15.08 -7.87 8.02
N GLY A 141 14.61 -9.06 8.40
CA GLY A 141 15.23 -10.32 8.00
C GLY A 141 16.60 -10.54 8.67
N THR A 142 17.46 -11.36 8.06
CA THR A 142 18.82 -11.68 8.55
C THR A 142 19.86 -10.57 8.30
N GLN A 143 19.43 -9.38 7.88
CA GLN A 143 20.34 -8.28 7.52
C GLN A 143 20.74 -7.44 8.73
N SER A 144 21.94 -6.85 8.67
CA SER A 144 22.54 -5.99 9.71
C SER A 144 21.63 -4.79 10.05
N LEU A 145 21.94 -4.08 11.15
CA LEU A 145 21.19 -2.93 11.69
C LEU A 145 21.18 -1.72 10.74
N LEU A 146 20.45 -1.83 9.62
CA LEU A 146 20.28 -0.75 8.66
C LEU A 146 19.14 0.18 9.09
N PRO A 147 19.28 1.51 8.89
CA PRO A 147 18.18 2.47 9.00
C PRO A 147 16.94 2.06 8.18
N PHE A 148 15.75 2.47 8.62
CA PHE A 148 14.48 2.12 7.96
C PHE A 148 14.40 2.44 6.44
N PRO A 149 14.97 3.56 5.93
CA PRO A 149 15.02 3.82 4.49
C PRO A 149 15.84 2.79 3.72
N GLU A 150 16.99 2.38 4.27
CA GLU A 150 17.86 1.37 3.66
C GLU A 150 17.20 0.00 3.68
N LEU A 151 16.53 -0.36 4.77
CA LEU A 151 15.70 -1.57 4.83
C LEU A 151 14.64 -1.61 3.72
N THR A 152 13.95 -0.48 3.51
CA THR A 152 12.94 -0.37 2.45
C THR A 152 13.59 -0.55 1.08
N ALA A 153 14.80 -0.01 0.88
CA ALA A 153 15.56 -0.19 -0.36
C ALA A 153 16.03 -1.64 -0.58
N CYS A 154 16.50 -2.33 0.47
CA CYS A 154 16.88 -3.74 0.40
C CYS A 154 15.69 -4.65 0.08
N ASN A 155 14.53 -4.44 0.72
CA ASN A 155 13.32 -5.17 0.38
C ASN A 155 12.82 -4.84 -1.03
N ALA A 156 12.99 -3.59 -1.48
CA ALA A 156 12.70 -3.22 -2.87
C ALA A 156 13.64 -3.93 -3.86
N ALA A 157 14.92 -4.12 -3.53
CA ALA A 157 15.83 -4.93 -4.34
C ALA A 157 15.36 -6.39 -4.42
N GLY A 158 14.95 -7.00 -3.30
CA GLY A 158 14.36 -8.34 -3.32
C GLY A 158 13.06 -8.44 -4.13
N PHE A 159 12.26 -7.37 -4.19
CA PHE A 159 11.13 -7.28 -5.11
C PHE A 159 11.59 -7.23 -6.59
N LEU A 160 12.67 -6.49 -6.89
CA LEU A 160 13.27 -6.40 -8.22
C LEU A 160 14.00 -7.68 -8.68
N ASP A 161 14.36 -8.56 -7.74
CA ASP A 161 14.94 -9.86 -8.06
C ASP A 161 13.86 -10.96 -8.21
N SER A 162 12.70 -10.78 -7.57
CA SER A 162 11.64 -11.80 -7.53
C SER A 162 10.70 -11.80 -8.73
N HIS A 163 10.70 -10.76 -9.57
CA HIS A 163 9.85 -10.70 -10.77
C HIS A 163 10.70 -10.63 -12.04
N LYS A 164 10.20 -11.25 -13.10
CA LYS A 164 10.92 -11.32 -14.38
C LYS A 164 10.80 -10.05 -15.20
N CYS A 165 9.72 -9.31 -15.01
CA CYS A 165 9.38 -8.13 -15.78
C CYS A 165 8.78 -7.06 -14.87
N TYR A 166 8.98 -5.80 -15.26
CA TYR A 166 8.56 -4.63 -14.52
C TYR A 166 7.99 -3.59 -15.46
N ILE A 167 6.99 -2.85 -14.98
CA ILE A 167 6.48 -1.66 -15.65
C ILE A 167 7.01 -0.45 -14.90
N LYS A 168 7.86 0.33 -15.57
CA LYS A 168 8.37 1.60 -15.03
C LYS A 168 7.51 2.75 -15.54
N MET A 169 6.72 3.33 -14.65
CA MET A 169 5.95 4.53 -14.94
C MET A 169 6.81 5.77 -14.66
N ASN A 170 7.18 6.51 -15.70
CA ASN A 170 7.85 7.81 -15.56
C ASN A 170 6.82 8.92 -15.82
N ALA A 171 6.68 9.83 -14.88
CA ALA A 171 5.80 10.98 -15.01
C ALA A 171 6.56 12.24 -14.63
N SER A 172 6.51 13.24 -15.50
CA SER A 172 7.16 14.54 -15.29
C SER A 172 6.15 15.66 -15.43
N TYR A 173 6.09 16.52 -14.43
CA TYR A 173 5.32 17.75 -14.49
C TYR A 173 6.28 18.91 -14.83
N LEU A 174 6.09 19.52 -16.00
CA LEU A 174 6.95 20.59 -16.52
C LEU A 174 6.45 22.01 -16.19
N GLY A 175 5.44 22.15 -15.33
CA GLY A 175 4.88 23.46 -15.00
C GLY A 175 5.57 24.15 -13.81
N CYS A 176 5.41 25.46 -13.71
CA CYS A 176 6.06 26.27 -12.68
C CYS A 176 5.39 26.20 -11.28
N SER A 177 4.16 25.67 -11.18
CA SER A 177 3.40 25.63 -9.92
C SER A 177 3.56 24.30 -9.17
N PRO A 178 4.17 24.28 -7.97
CA PRO A 178 4.27 23.07 -7.15
C PRO A 178 2.89 22.52 -6.72
N ARG A 179 1.88 23.40 -6.56
CA ARG A 179 0.51 22.98 -6.20
C ARG A 179 -0.12 22.18 -7.33
N LYS A 180 0.01 22.66 -8.57
CA LYS A 180 -0.45 21.94 -9.76
C LYS A 180 0.33 20.63 -9.96
N GLY A 181 1.64 20.62 -9.66
CA GLY A 181 2.44 19.39 -9.67
C GLY A 181 1.97 18.33 -8.67
N LYS A 182 1.63 18.72 -7.44
CA LYS A 182 1.03 17.78 -6.46
C LYS A 182 -0.34 17.25 -6.93
N ARG A 183 -1.16 18.10 -7.55
CA ARG A 183 -2.44 17.70 -8.13
C ARG A 183 -2.26 16.70 -9.28
N PHE A 184 -1.25 16.90 -10.12
CA PHE A 184 -0.86 15.96 -11.18
C PHE A 184 -0.48 14.59 -10.61
N VAL A 185 0.38 14.55 -9.59
CA VAL A 185 0.76 13.28 -8.94
C VAL A 185 -0.47 12.60 -8.31
N GLY A 186 -1.33 13.37 -7.63
CA GLY A 186 -2.56 12.83 -7.05
C GLY A 186 -3.52 12.25 -8.09
N TRP A 187 -3.64 12.90 -9.25
CA TRP A 187 -4.41 12.40 -10.39
C TRP A 187 -3.78 11.13 -10.98
N LEU A 188 -2.46 11.08 -11.14
CA LEU A 188 -1.79 9.89 -11.63
C LEU A 188 -1.99 8.71 -10.67
N GLU A 189 -1.79 8.93 -9.36
CA GLU A 189 -1.99 7.92 -8.32
C GLU A 189 -3.40 7.32 -8.33
N SER A 190 -4.44 8.12 -8.61
CA SER A 190 -5.82 7.62 -8.65
C SER A 190 -6.11 6.72 -9.85
N ARG A 191 -5.30 6.82 -10.92
CA ARG A 191 -5.45 6.01 -12.15
C ARG A 191 -4.51 4.82 -12.21
N CYS A 192 -3.43 4.79 -11.42
CA CYS A 192 -2.50 3.66 -11.36
C CYS A 192 -3.18 2.31 -11.10
N LEU A 193 -4.27 2.31 -10.31
CA LEU A 193 -5.03 1.09 -10.05
C LEU A 193 -5.70 0.50 -11.30
N MET A 194 -6.16 1.34 -12.23
CA MET A 194 -6.81 0.87 -13.46
C MET A 194 -5.84 0.07 -14.31
N VAL A 195 -4.59 0.53 -14.43
CA VAL A 195 -3.52 -0.21 -15.10
C VAL A 195 -3.31 -1.58 -14.45
N LEU A 196 -3.33 -1.67 -13.11
CA LEU A 196 -3.19 -2.95 -12.42
C LEU A 196 -4.36 -3.90 -12.67
N VAL A 197 -5.58 -3.39 -12.75
CA VAL A 197 -6.79 -4.18 -13.05
C VAL A 197 -6.77 -4.64 -14.51
N ASP A 198 -6.43 -3.77 -15.45
CA ASP A 198 -6.36 -4.09 -16.89
C ASP A 198 -5.26 -5.11 -17.22
N LEU A 199 -4.19 -5.11 -16.42
CA LEU A 199 -3.09 -6.09 -16.52
C LEU A 199 -3.43 -7.45 -15.92
N GLN A 200 -4.50 -7.57 -15.13
CA GLN A 200 -4.90 -8.89 -14.65
C GLN A 200 -5.25 -9.75 -15.87
N PRO A 201 -4.63 -10.94 -16.02
CA PRO A 201 -4.94 -11.81 -17.14
C PRO A 201 -6.45 -11.94 -17.23
N TRP A 202 -6.99 -11.66 -18.41
CA TRP A 202 -8.40 -11.91 -18.70
C TRP A 202 -8.65 -13.38 -18.42
N LYS A 203 -9.23 -13.65 -17.25
CA LYS A 203 -9.57 -14.99 -16.83
C LYS A 203 -10.95 -15.22 -17.40
N ASP A 204 -11.02 -16.07 -18.43
CA ASP A 204 -12.23 -16.64 -19.01
C ASP A 204 -13.06 -17.36 -17.94
N ASP A 205 -13.71 -16.60 -17.05
CA ASP A 205 -14.67 -17.12 -16.10
C ASP A 205 -15.92 -16.21 -16.20
N ASN A 206 -16.72 -16.45 -17.25
CA ASN A 206 -18.15 -16.17 -17.37
C ASN A 206 -18.70 -14.78 -16.98
N ALA A 207 -19.08 -14.04 -18.03
CA ALA A 207 -20.38 -13.36 -18.19
C ALA A 207 -20.96 -12.61 -16.99
N GLY A 208 -20.81 -11.28 -17.02
CA GLY A 208 -21.59 -10.39 -16.17
C GLY A 208 -21.05 -8.97 -16.11
N TYR A 209 -20.71 -8.36 -17.26
CA TYR A 209 -20.54 -6.92 -17.31
C TYR A 209 -21.92 -6.27 -17.18
N ALA A 210 -22.46 -6.25 -15.95
CA ALA A 210 -23.56 -5.38 -15.59
C ALA A 210 -22.97 -3.98 -15.49
N ASP A 211 -23.02 -3.30 -16.64
CA ASP A 211 -23.12 -1.85 -16.72
C ASP A 211 -24.35 -1.44 -15.89
N SER A 212 -24.09 -0.92 -14.70
CA SER A 212 -25.06 -0.14 -13.95
C SER A 212 -24.34 1.16 -13.61
N GLY A 213 -24.43 2.12 -14.53
CA GLY A 213 -24.19 3.51 -14.25
C GLY A 213 -25.12 3.96 -13.14
N GLU A 214 -24.59 4.01 -11.92
CA GLU A 214 -25.12 4.87 -10.88
C GLU A 214 -24.03 5.90 -10.59
N ASP A 215 -24.17 7.03 -11.28
CA ASP A 215 -23.51 8.27 -10.95
C ASP A 215 -23.85 8.60 -9.49
N SER A 216 -22.87 8.43 -8.60
CA SER A 216 -22.93 9.09 -7.30
C SER A 216 -22.70 10.57 -7.54
N GLU A 217 -23.79 11.32 -7.75
CA GLU A 217 -23.81 12.78 -7.66
C GLU A 217 -23.30 13.16 -6.26
N LEU A 218 -22.04 13.59 -6.21
CA LEU A 218 -21.52 14.35 -5.08
C LEU A 218 -21.94 15.81 -5.32
N ASP A 219 -22.87 16.25 -4.48
CA ASP A 219 -23.37 17.61 -4.39
C ASP A 219 -22.24 18.54 -3.91
N ASP A 220 -21.41 19.00 -4.85
CA ASP A 220 -20.39 20.01 -4.64
C ASP A 220 -20.97 21.40 -4.98
N ASN A 221 -21.63 22.01 -4.00
CA ASN A 221 -21.84 23.45 -3.98
C ASN A 221 -20.51 24.15 -3.62
N GLU A 222 -19.74 24.60 -4.63
CA GLU A 222 -18.97 25.84 -4.52
C GLU A 222 -18.42 26.33 -5.88
N SER A 223 -18.94 27.50 -6.27
CA SER A 223 -18.30 28.61 -7.01
C SER A 223 -17.36 28.32 -8.19
N ASP A 224 -17.88 28.69 -9.36
CA ASP A 224 -17.24 29.04 -10.62
C ASP A 224 -15.82 29.66 -10.50
N ASP A 225 -14.82 28.99 -11.06
CA ASP A 225 -13.70 29.63 -11.76
C ASP A 225 -13.10 28.67 -12.81
N GLY A 226 -12.84 29.19 -14.00
CA GLY A 226 -12.72 28.45 -15.27
C GLY A 226 -11.73 27.28 -15.30
N LYS A 227 -12.19 26.14 -15.85
CA LYS A 227 -11.36 24.95 -16.14
C LYS A 227 -10.77 25.05 -17.55
N GLU A 228 -9.45 25.22 -17.63
CA GLU A 228 -8.66 24.73 -18.78
C GLU A 228 -8.16 23.31 -18.46
N GLU A 229 -8.48 22.34 -19.32
CA GLU A 229 -7.86 21.03 -19.33
C GLU A 229 -6.39 21.15 -19.72
N PRO A 230 -5.43 20.56 -18.98
CA PRO A 230 -4.06 20.48 -19.45
C PRO A 230 -3.96 19.33 -20.48
N GLU A 231 -3.85 19.69 -21.75
CA GLU A 231 -3.41 18.75 -22.79
C GLU A 231 -2.00 18.24 -22.45
N ALA A 232 -1.89 16.98 -22.03
CA ALA A 232 -0.62 16.30 -21.82
C ALA A 232 -0.60 15.03 -22.67
N GLY A 233 0.10 15.10 -23.80
CA GLY A 233 0.37 13.95 -24.66
C GLY A 233 1.08 12.84 -23.87
N THR A 234 0.45 11.66 -23.83
CA THR A 234 1.03 10.45 -23.25
C THR A 234 1.55 9.57 -24.37
N THR A 235 2.87 9.44 -24.51
CA THR A 235 3.47 8.45 -25.42
C THR A 235 3.95 7.26 -24.59
N ILE A 236 3.24 6.14 -24.68
CA ILE A 236 3.64 4.85 -24.09
C ILE A 236 4.60 4.18 -25.08
N PHE A 237 5.89 4.11 -24.73
CA PHE A 237 6.84 3.27 -25.46
C PHE A 237 6.94 1.89 -24.79
N LEU A 238 6.51 0.85 -25.52
CA LEU A 238 6.89 -0.52 -25.22
C LEU A 238 8.27 -0.77 -25.84
N ALA A 239 9.31 -0.87 -25.00
CA ALA A 239 10.64 -1.24 -25.46
C ALA A 239 10.71 -2.78 -25.65
N PRO A 240 11.23 -3.29 -26.79
CA PRO A 240 11.46 -4.72 -26.97
C PRO A 240 12.63 -5.20 -26.09
N PRO A 241 12.70 -6.52 -25.80
CA PRO A 241 13.73 -7.06 -24.93
C PRO A 241 15.08 -7.06 -25.65
N SER A 242 16.03 -6.22 -25.20
CA SER A 242 17.41 -6.26 -25.68
C SER A 242 18.30 -6.98 -24.67
N SER A 243 18.99 -8.02 -25.14
CA SER A 243 20.03 -8.76 -24.43
C SER A 243 21.37 -8.01 -24.52
N ASP A 244 21.68 -7.14 -23.55
CA ASP A 244 23.02 -6.99 -22.92
C ASP A 244 23.11 -5.71 -22.05
N PRO A 245 23.78 -5.76 -20.87
CA PRO A 245 23.84 -4.63 -19.94
C PRO A 245 25.03 -3.71 -20.23
N ALA A 246 24.84 -2.70 -21.09
CA ALA A 246 25.86 -1.69 -21.41
C ALA A 246 26.01 -0.55 -20.38
N TRP A 247 25.74 -0.79 -19.09
CA TRP A 247 25.84 0.28 -18.06
C TRP A 247 27.21 0.35 -17.35
N ARG A 248 28.21 -0.44 -17.76
CA ARG A 248 29.46 -0.56 -16.99
C ARG A 248 30.58 0.44 -17.27
N ASN A 249 30.54 1.29 -18.30
CA ASN A 249 31.68 2.19 -18.54
C ASN A 249 31.25 3.58 -19.02
N VAL A 250 31.21 4.56 -18.10
CA VAL A 250 31.46 5.97 -18.46
C VAL A 250 32.30 6.61 -17.35
N SER A 251 33.55 6.94 -17.67
CA SER A 251 34.44 7.75 -16.84
C SER A 251 34.04 9.24 -16.94
N PRO A 252 34.30 10.07 -15.90
CA PRO A 252 33.80 11.43 -15.84
C PRO A 252 34.67 12.38 -16.66
N SER A 253 34.13 12.93 -17.75
CA SER A 253 34.75 14.06 -18.46
C SER A 253 34.39 15.38 -17.77
N VAL A 254 35.43 16.10 -17.35
CA VAL A 254 35.43 17.42 -16.71
C VAL A 254 34.91 18.50 -17.66
N LEU A 255 33.90 19.26 -17.24
CA LEU A 255 33.67 20.65 -17.65
C LEU A 255 33.34 21.51 -16.42
N LYS A 256 33.95 22.69 -16.37
CA LYS A 256 34.23 23.49 -15.17
C LYS A 256 33.30 24.71 -15.07
N ALA A 257 32.80 24.91 -13.85
CA ALA A 257 32.42 26.13 -13.12
C ALA A 257 31.49 27.20 -13.73
N GLY A 258 30.29 27.29 -13.15
CA GLY A 258 29.49 28.51 -13.08
C GLY A 258 28.38 28.38 -12.02
N GLY A 259 28.51 29.07 -10.88
CA GLY A 259 27.42 29.32 -9.93
C GLY A 259 27.16 28.23 -8.88
N SER A 260 27.67 28.43 -7.67
CA SER A 260 27.49 27.56 -6.50
C SER A 260 26.04 27.51 -6.01
N GLY A 261 25.32 26.44 -6.37
CA GLY A 261 24.13 25.97 -5.67
C GLY A 261 24.39 24.55 -5.16
N LYS A 262 24.75 24.40 -3.88
CA LYS A 262 24.99 23.08 -3.27
C LYS A 262 23.73 22.23 -3.41
N LEU A 263 23.77 21.18 -4.23
CA LEU A 263 22.75 20.14 -4.27
C LEU A 263 22.70 19.49 -2.89
N ARG A 264 21.54 19.55 -2.25
CA ARG A 264 21.30 19.00 -0.92
C ARG A 264 20.73 17.59 -1.06
N THR A 265 21.33 16.64 -0.36
CA THR A 265 20.92 15.24 -0.33
C THR A 265 19.52 15.10 0.30
N ALA A 266 18.74 14.11 -0.12
CA ALA A 266 17.37 13.86 0.36
C ALA A 266 17.24 13.74 1.90
N ALA A 267 18.33 13.43 2.60
CA ALA A 267 18.40 13.46 4.06
C ALA A 267 18.24 14.86 4.68
N ASP A 268 18.69 15.92 3.98
CA ASP A 268 18.69 17.30 4.48
C ASP A 268 17.28 17.95 4.43
N VAL A 269 16.39 17.43 3.57
CA VAL A 269 14.99 17.87 3.47
C VAL A 269 14.14 17.31 4.62
N MET A 270 14.51 16.15 5.17
CA MET A 270 13.69 15.44 6.16
C MET A 270 13.92 15.92 7.61
N ASN A 271 14.99 16.68 7.89
CA ASN A 271 15.28 17.18 9.24
C ASN A 271 14.62 18.53 9.59
N ARG A 272 13.87 19.15 8.66
CA ARG A 272 13.23 20.46 8.87
C ARG A 272 11.74 20.43 9.20
N LEU A 273 11.17 19.24 9.47
CA LEU A 273 9.78 19.08 9.88
C LEU A 273 9.64 18.66 11.36
N ARG A 274 10.51 19.19 12.22
CA ARG A 274 10.25 19.26 13.67
C ARG A 274 9.91 20.67 14.07
#